data_AF-A0A5B0EPU7-F1
#
_entry.id   AF-A0A5B0EPU7-F1
#
_cell.length_a   1.000
_cell.length_b   1.000
_cell.length_c   1.000
_cell.angle_alpha   90.00
_cell.angle_beta   90.00
_cell.angle_gamma   90.00
#
_symmetry.space_group_name_H-M   'P 1'
#
loop_
_entity.id
_entity.type
_entity.pdbx_description
1 polymer ?
#
loop_
_entity_poly.entity_id
_entity_poly.type
_entity_poly.pdbx_seq_one_letter_code
_entity_poly.pdbx_strand_id
1 'polypeptide(L)'
;MPTHVYQPQRNPPRWGDRLMVHPLDSTAAFIALLFGAFVALSLLVPEFIPSKSMDKMPWPVVVLVSGFLGTGGAVAVTGLNWWGDNVSTGWALERFGWLLASGGFITYALSVSWHYPESLFAWVIPLALGVGSALRALSILLIERGVRRKLAETEGVTNE
;
A
#
# COMPACT_ATOMS: atom_id res chain seq x y z
N MET A 1 -25.61 39.89 21.25
CA MET A 1 -25.24 39.20 19.99
C MET A 1 -25.10 37.73 20.30
N PRO A 2 -25.81 36.81 19.63
CA PRO A 2 -25.56 35.40 19.83
C PRO A 2 -24.18 35.07 19.26
N THR A 3 -23.25 34.72 20.14
CA THR A 3 -21.97 34.14 19.78
C THR A 3 -22.22 32.70 19.35
N HIS A 4 -22.53 32.51 18.06
CA HIS A 4 -22.42 31.18 17.45
C HIS A 4 -20.94 30.82 17.42
N VAL A 5 -20.43 30.33 18.54
CA VAL A 5 -19.11 29.70 18.61
C VAL A 5 -19.20 28.49 17.71
N TYR A 6 -18.54 28.57 16.56
CA TYR A 6 -18.40 27.43 15.66
C TYR A 6 -17.63 26.37 16.44
N GLN A 7 -18.35 25.42 17.05
CA GLN A 7 -17.72 24.22 17.58
C GLN A 7 -17.34 23.40 16.35
N PRO A 8 -16.04 23.22 16.03
CA PRO A 8 -15.66 22.29 15.00
C PRO A 8 -16.21 20.93 15.44
N GLN A 9 -17.29 20.47 14.82
CA GLN A 9 -17.73 19.10 14.97
C GLN A 9 -16.58 18.24 14.45
N ARG A 10 -15.80 17.72 15.39
CA ARG A 10 -14.70 16.78 15.15
C ARG A 10 -15.34 15.43 14.80
N ASN A 11 -16.15 15.39 13.74
CA ASN A 11 -16.58 14.13 13.17
C ASN A 11 -15.32 13.52 12.55
N PRO A 12 -14.76 12.44 13.11
CA PRO A 12 -13.60 11.81 12.50
C PRO A 12 -13.99 11.42 11.06
N PRO A 13 -13.12 11.69 10.07
CA PRO A 13 -13.46 11.45 8.67
C PRO A 13 -13.88 10.00 8.50
N ARG A 14 -15.01 9.79 7.82
CA ARG A 14 -15.56 8.45 7.59
C ARG A 14 -14.64 7.68 6.65
N TRP A 15 -14.78 6.37 6.61
CA TRP A 15 -13.98 5.50 5.74
C TRP A 15 -14.07 5.91 4.26
N GLY A 16 -15.27 6.28 3.81
CA GLY A 16 -15.50 6.80 2.45
C GLY A 16 -14.78 8.12 2.17
N ASP A 17 -14.73 9.03 3.14
CA ASP A 17 -14.04 10.32 3.00
C ASP A 17 -12.54 10.09 2.81
N ARG A 18 -11.96 9.14 3.54
CA ARG A 18 -10.53 8.79 3.46
C ARG A 18 -10.16 8.16 2.13
N LEU A 19 -11.03 7.30 1.60
CA LEU A 19 -10.85 6.68 0.29
C LEU A 19 -10.86 7.73 -0.85
N MET A 20 -11.67 8.79 -0.70
CA MET A 20 -11.72 9.89 -1.67
C MET A 20 -10.52 10.84 -1.60
N VAL A 21 -9.81 10.90 -0.47
CA VAL A 21 -8.59 11.74 -0.34
C VAL A 21 -7.40 11.10 -1.07
N HIS A 22 -7.33 9.77 -1.09
CA HIS A 22 -6.24 9.02 -1.73
C HIS A 22 -6.76 7.92 -2.65
N PRO A 23 -7.48 8.26 -3.74
CA PRO A 23 -8.13 7.26 -4.59
C PRO A 23 -7.13 6.36 -5.30
N LEU A 24 -5.99 6.91 -5.73
CA LEU A 24 -4.94 6.13 -6.40
C LEU A 24 -4.24 5.15 -5.45
N ASP A 25 -3.84 5.61 -4.25
CA ASP A 25 -3.21 4.77 -3.24
C ASP A 25 -4.17 3.66 -2.78
N SER A 26 -5.43 3.99 -2.55
CA SER A 26 -6.46 3.01 -2.17
C SER A 26 -6.67 1.98 -3.26
N THR A 27 -6.72 2.41 -4.52
CA THR A 27 -6.86 1.52 -5.68
C THR A 27 -5.66 0.59 -5.81
N ALA A 28 -4.43 1.11 -5.72
CA ALA A 28 -3.22 0.31 -5.83
C ALA A 28 -3.11 -0.71 -4.67
N ALA A 29 -3.45 -0.31 -3.44
CA ALA A 29 -3.44 -1.20 -2.29
C ALA A 29 -4.49 -2.32 -2.42
N PHE A 30 -5.68 -1.97 -2.93
CA PHE A 30 -6.73 -2.95 -3.19
C PHE A 30 -6.38 -3.92 -4.33
N ILE A 31 -5.76 -3.43 -5.41
CA ILE A 31 -5.23 -4.28 -6.48
C ILE A 31 -4.18 -5.25 -5.95
N ALA A 32 -3.23 -4.78 -5.13
CA ALA A 32 -2.23 -5.64 -4.52
C ALA A 32 -2.88 -6.74 -3.65
N LEU A 33 -3.87 -6.38 -2.84
CA LEU A 33 -4.64 -7.31 -2.02
C LEU A 33 -5.37 -8.36 -2.88
N LEU A 34 -6.12 -7.92 -3.89
CA LEU A 34 -6.86 -8.82 -4.78
C LEU A 34 -5.94 -9.76 -5.55
N PHE A 35 -4.84 -9.24 -6.10
CA PHE A 35 -3.89 -10.05 -6.83
C PHE A 35 -3.22 -11.09 -5.92
N GLY A 36 -2.82 -10.68 -4.70
CA GLY A 36 -2.31 -11.60 -3.69
C GLY A 36 -3.33 -12.68 -3.30
N ALA A 37 -4.60 -12.32 -3.16
CA ALA A 37 -5.68 -13.26 -2.87
C ALA A 37 -5.94 -14.24 -4.02
N PHE A 38 -5.91 -13.78 -5.28
CA PHE A 38 -6.06 -14.67 -6.43
C PHE A 38 -4.86 -15.61 -6.59
N VAL A 39 -3.64 -15.14 -6.36
CA VAL A 39 -2.44 -15.99 -6.35
C VAL A 39 -2.47 -17.00 -5.20
N ALA A 40 -2.99 -16.62 -4.03
CA ALA A 40 -3.19 -17.56 -2.93
C ALA A 40 -4.27 -18.61 -3.27
N LEU A 41 -5.36 -18.19 -3.93
CA LEU A 41 -6.42 -19.10 -4.35
C LEU A 41 -5.91 -20.14 -5.36
N SER A 42 -4.99 -19.79 -6.26
CA SER A 42 -4.40 -20.75 -7.20
C SER A 42 -3.56 -21.83 -6.53
N LEU A 43 -3.10 -21.62 -5.29
CA LEU A 43 -2.43 -22.66 -4.50
C LEU A 43 -3.42 -23.69 -3.93
N LEU A 44 -4.68 -23.30 -3.74
CA LEU A 44 -5.75 -24.14 -3.19
C LEU A 44 -6.58 -24.81 -4.28
N VAL A 45 -6.71 -24.15 -5.44
CA VAL A 45 -7.49 -24.60 -6.59
C VAL A 45 -6.56 -24.67 -7.80
N PRO A 46 -5.92 -25.82 -8.09
CA PRO A 46 -4.90 -25.95 -9.14
C PRO A 46 -5.41 -25.63 -10.56
N GLU A 47 -6.71 -25.76 -10.80
CA GLU A 47 -7.34 -25.44 -12.09
C GLU A 47 -7.49 -23.92 -12.30
N PHE A 48 -7.41 -23.13 -11.23
CA PHE A 48 -7.51 -21.68 -11.28
C PHE A 48 -6.14 -21.06 -11.54
N ILE A 49 -5.96 -20.50 -12.75
CA ILE A 49 -4.75 -19.81 -13.17
C ILE A 49 -5.06 -18.30 -13.26
N PRO A 50 -4.59 -17.47 -12.32
CA PRO A 50 -4.90 -16.04 -12.28
C PRO A 50 -4.33 -15.28 -13.48
N SER A 51 -3.20 -15.77 -14.01
CA SER A 51 -2.49 -15.20 -15.15
C SER A 51 -1.72 -16.31 -15.86
N LYS A 52 -1.72 -16.29 -17.20
CA LYS A 52 -0.93 -17.23 -18.02
C LYS A 52 0.56 -17.19 -17.72
N SER A 53 1.07 -16.05 -17.25
CA SER A 53 2.48 -15.92 -16.88
C SER A 53 2.83 -16.72 -15.62
N MET A 54 1.83 -17.15 -14.83
CA MET A 54 2.03 -17.93 -13.61
C MET A 54 2.19 -19.43 -13.86
N ASP A 55 1.78 -19.95 -15.03
CA ASP A 55 1.87 -21.38 -15.37
C ASP A 55 3.30 -21.94 -15.27
N LYS A 56 4.29 -21.08 -15.50
CA LYS A 56 5.72 -21.45 -15.45
C LYS A 56 6.42 -21.02 -14.17
N MET A 57 5.72 -20.38 -13.23
CA MET A 57 6.36 -19.90 -12.00
C MET A 57 6.58 -21.05 -11.01
N PRO A 58 7.79 -21.17 -10.43
CA PRO A 58 8.02 -22.16 -9.38
C PRO A 58 7.19 -21.81 -8.13
N TRP A 59 6.63 -22.82 -7.46
CA TRP A 59 5.73 -22.64 -6.33
C TRP A 59 6.26 -21.72 -5.20
N PRO A 60 7.58 -21.66 -4.87
CA PRO A 60 8.05 -20.74 -3.83
C PRO A 60 7.87 -19.28 -4.25
N VAL A 61 8.01 -18.96 -5.53
CA VAL A 61 7.78 -17.61 -6.05
C VAL A 61 6.30 -17.26 -5.96
N VAL A 62 5.40 -18.20 -6.24
CA VAL A 62 3.95 -18.01 -6.09
C VAL A 62 3.58 -17.72 -4.63
N VAL A 63 4.17 -18.45 -3.67
CA VAL A 63 4.00 -18.21 -2.23
C VAL A 63 4.55 -16.85 -1.81
N LEU A 64 5.72 -16.45 -2.31
CA LEU A 64 6.27 -15.12 -2.02
C LEU A 64 5.39 -14.02 -2.60
N VAL A 65 4.99 -14.12 -3.86
CA VAL A 65 4.14 -13.10 -4.51
C VAL A 65 2.79 -12.98 -3.80
N SER A 66 2.11 -14.08 -3.51
CA SER A 66 0.84 -14.05 -2.76
C SER A 66 1.01 -13.48 -1.36
N GLY A 67 2.02 -13.94 -0.62
CA GLY A 67 2.31 -13.47 0.74
C GLY A 67 2.57 -11.98 0.75
N PHE A 68 3.52 -11.50 -0.04
CA PHE A 68 3.93 -10.09 -0.06
C PHE A 68 2.82 -9.17 -0.59
N LEU A 69 2.13 -9.52 -1.68
CA LEU A 69 1.07 -8.67 -2.23
C LEU A 69 -0.20 -8.72 -1.39
N GLY A 70 -0.60 -9.90 -0.94
CA GLY A 70 -1.81 -10.08 -0.12
C GLY A 70 -1.67 -9.38 1.23
N THR A 71 -0.59 -9.68 1.97
CA THR A 71 -0.35 -9.01 3.26
C THR A 71 0.01 -7.54 3.09
N GLY A 72 0.81 -7.18 2.08
CA GLY A 72 1.16 -5.80 1.80
C GLY A 72 -0.04 -4.93 1.45
N GLY A 73 -0.93 -5.42 0.57
CA GLY A 73 -2.18 -4.75 0.24
C GLY A 73 -3.11 -4.60 1.44
N ALA A 74 -3.31 -5.68 2.22
CA ALA A 74 -4.14 -5.64 3.42
C ALA A 74 -3.63 -4.62 4.45
N VAL A 75 -2.32 -4.62 4.71
CA VAL A 75 -1.69 -3.69 5.65
C VAL A 75 -1.73 -2.25 5.12
N ALA A 76 -1.50 -2.03 3.83
CA ALA A 76 -1.59 -0.70 3.22
C ALA A 76 -3.02 -0.13 3.29
N VAL A 77 -4.05 -0.93 2.98
CA VAL A 77 -5.46 -0.53 3.14
C VAL A 77 -5.77 -0.20 4.60
N THR A 78 -5.26 -1.00 5.54
CA THR A 78 -5.45 -0.77 6.97
C THR A 78 -4.78 0.52 7.44
N GLY A 79 -3.56 0.79 6.97
CA GLY A 79 -2.81 2.01 7.27
C GLY A 79 -3.47 3.27 6.71
N LEU A 80 -3.86 3.24 5.43
CA LEU A 80 -4.59 4.34 4.76
C LEU A 80 -5.90 4.68 5.48
N ASN A 81 -6.56 3.67 6.03
CA ASN A 81 -7.83 3.84 6.72
C ASN A 81 -7.71 3.73 8.25
N TRP A 82 -6.53 4.03 8.80
CA TRP A 82 -6.26 3.90 10.23
C TRP A 82 -7.13 4.81 11.10
N TRP A 83 -7.97 4.21 11.93
CA TRP A 83 -9.02 4.87 12.72
C TRP A 83 -8.61 5.17 14.17
N GLY A 84 -7.43 4.72 14.61
CA GLY A 84 -6.93 4.98 15.96
C GLY A 84 -6.37 6.40 16.14
N ASP A 85 -6.23 6.81 17.40
CA ASP A 85 -5.79 8.17 17.77
C ASP A 85 -4.34 8.46 17.38
N ASN A 86 -3.50 7.43 17.32
CA ASN A 86 -2.10 7.57 16.96
C ASN A 86 -1.89 7.50 15.44
N VAL A 87 -1.84 8.66 14.79
CA VAL A 87 -1.61 8.80 13.34
C VAL A 87 -0.29 8.16 12.90
N SER A 88 0.74 8.17 13.76
CA SER A 88 2.05 7.57 13.43
C SER A 88 1.97 6.06 13.23
N THR A 89 1.04 5.38 13.91
CA THR A 89 0.76 3.95 13.69
C THR A 89 0.18 3.72 12.29
N GLY A 90 -0.76 4.57 11.86
CA GLY A 90 -1.32 4.52 10.51
C GLY A 90 -0.24 4.68 9.43
N TRP A 91 0.65 5.67 9.58
CA TRP A 91 1.78 5.86 8.66
C TRP A 91 2.78 4.70 8.67
N ALA A 92 3.07 4.12 9.84
CA ALA A 92 3.96 2.98 9.94
C ALA A 92 3.39 1.75 9.24
N LEU A 93 2.08 1.47 9.43
CA LEU A 93 1.37 0.41 8.74
C LEU A 93 1.34 0.66 7.23
N GLU A 94 0.93 1.85 6.80
CA GLU A 94 0.89 2.20 5.38
C GLU A 94 2.27 2.01 4.72
N ARG A 95 3.34 2.53 5.34
CA ARG A 95 4.72 2.37 4.86
C ARG A 95 5.12 0.90 4.76
N PHE A 96 4.84 0.10 5.78
CA PHE A 96 5.20 -1.32 5.79
C PHE A 96 4.41 -2.10 4.72
N GLY A 97 3.12 -1.81 4.57
CA GLY A 97 2.28 -2.38 3.51
C GLY A 97 2.82 -2.08 2.11
N TRP A 98 3.23 -0.84 1.85
CA TRP A 98 3.83 -0.46 0.57
C TRP A 98 5.18 -1.10 0.30
N LEU A 99 6.02 -1.31 1.33
CA LEU A 99 7.28 -2.05 1.18
C LEU A 99 7.03 -3.51 0.80
N LEU A 100 6.06 -4.16 1.45
CA LEU A 100 5.66 -5.53 1.11
C LEU A 100 5.07 -5.60 -0.30
N ALA A 101 4.16 -4.69 -0.65
CA ALA A 101 3.57 -4.63 -1.98
C ALA A 101 4.65 -4.40 -3.06
N SER A 102 5.62 -3.52 -2.79
CA SER A 102 6.77 -3.30 -3.66
C SER A 102 7.57 -4.58 -3.89
N GLY A 103 7.93 -5.30 -2.81
CA GLY A 103 8.62 -6.58 -2.89
C GLY A 103 7.85 -7.60 -3.73
N GLY A 104 6.54 -7.75 -3.48
CA GLY A 104 5.70 -8.69 -4.22
C GLY A 104 5.60 -8.37 -5.71
N PHE A 105 5.42 -7.10 -6.07
CA PHE A 105 5.35 -6.66 -7.47
C PHE A 105 6.69 -6.82 -8.20
N ILE A 106 7.81 -6.47 -7.55
CA ILE A 106 9.15 -6.62 -8.13
C ILE A 106 9.50 -8.10 -8.30
N THR A 107 9.22 -8.95 -7.29
CA THR A 107 9.43 -10.40 -7.40
C THR A 107 8.60 -11.00 -8.53
N TYR A 108 7.33 -10.60 -8.67
CA TYR A 108 6.49 -11.02 -9.79
C TYR A 108 7.10 -10.56 -11.13
N ALA A 109 7.46 -9.29 -11.27
CA ALA A 109 8.04 -8.74 -12.49
C ALA A 109 9.31 -9.48 -12.92
N LEU A 110 10.25 -9.71 -11.98
CA LEU A 110 11.49 -10.44 -12.24
C LEU A 110 11.23 -11.89 -12.67
N SER A 111 10.23 -12.54 -12.06
CA SER A 111 9.85 -13.90 -12.43
C SER A 111 9.24 -13.95 -13.83
N VAL A 112 8.34 -13.02 -14.15
CA VAL A 112 7.75 -12.93 -15.50
C VAL A 112 8.81 -12.61 -16.55
N SER A 113 9.69 -11.64 -16.30
CA SER A 113 10.73 -11.26 -17.26
C SER A 113 11.70 -12.41 -17.57
N TRP A 114 11.91 -13.32 -16.62
CA TRP A 114 12.74 -14.50 -16.81
C TRP A 114 12.06 -15.56 -17.71
N HIS A 115 10.75 -15.77 -17.56
CA HIS A 115 10.02 -16.83 -18.27
C HIS A 115 9.36 -16.38 -19.58
N TYR A 116 9.07 -15.09 -19.70
CA TYR A 116 8.37 -14.45 -20.83
C TYR A 116 8.98 -13.06 -21.15
N PRO A 117 10.28 -12.99 -21.50
CA PRO A 117 10.98 -11.72 -21.72
C PRO A 117 10.34 -10.87 -22.84
N GLU A 118 9.78 -11.52 -23.86
CA GLU A 118 9.11 -10.88 -24.99
C GLU A 118 7.83 -10.13 -24.61
N SER A 119 7.20 -10.48 -23.48
CA SER A 119 5.97 -9.84 -23.01
C SER A 119 6.28 -8.62 -22.15
N LEU A 120 6.80 -7.55 -22.76
CA LEU A 120 7.22 -6.32 -22.07
C LEU A 120 6.14 -5.78 -21.13
N PHE A 121 4.88 -5.73 -21.59
CA PHE A 121 3.78 -5.25 -20.76
C PHE A 121 3.54 -6.10 -19.50
N ALA A 122 3.76 -7.41 -19.57
CA ALA A 122 3.47 -8.33 -18.47
C ALA A 122 4.43 -8.19 -17.28
N TRP A 123 5.64 -7.65 -17.49
CA TRP A 123 6.60 -7.42 -16.41
C TRP A 123 6.90 -5.94 -16.15
N VAL A 124 6.79 -5.05 -17.14
CA VAL A 124 7.01 -3.60 -16.97
C VAL A 124 5.93 -2.97 -16.10
N ILE A 125 4.64 -3.33 -16.29
CA ILE A 125 3.55 -2.76 -15.49
C ILE A 125 3.71 -3.13 -14.00
N PRO A 126 3.87 -4.42 -13.62
CA PRO A 126 4.14 -4.77 -12.23
C PRO A 126 5.41 -4.13 -11.70
N LEU A 127 6.49 -4.03 -12.49
CA LEU A 127 7.72 -3.37 -12.07
C LEU A 127 7.47 -1.89 -11.74
N ALA A 128 6.73 -1.17 -12.59
CA ALA A 128 6.36 0.22 -12.35
C ALA A 128 5.49 0.38 -11.10
N LEU A 129 4.53 -0.52 -10.87
CA LEU A 129 3.74 -0.55 -9.63
C LEU A 129 4.62 -0.83 -8.40
N GLY A 130 5.58 -1.73 -8.52
CA GLY A 130 6.54 -2.05 -7.47
C GLY A 130 7.43 -0.86 -7.11
N VAL A 131 7.97 -0.16 -8.12
CA VAL A 131 8.75 1.07 -7.92
C VAL A 131 7.87 2.19 -7.35
N GLY A 132 6.66 2.38 -7.88
CA GLY A 132 5.69 3.36 -7.35
C GLY A 132 5.37 3.11 -5.87
N SER A 133 5.17 1.85 -5.48
CA SER A 133 4.94 1.44 -4.09
C SER A 133 6.16 1.76 -3.20
N ALA A 134 7.39 1.52 -3.67
CA ALA A 134 8.59 1.90 -2.93
C ALA A 134 8.71 3.42 -2.76
N LEU A 135 8.46 4.18 -3.82
CA LEU A 135 8.45 5.65 -3.77
C LEU A 135 7.39 6.17 -2.80
N ARG A 136 6.21 5.55 -2.77
CA ARG A 136 5.16 5.87 -1.80
C ARG A 136 5.62 5.62 -0.37
N ALA A 137 6.20 4.46 -0.07
CA ALA A 137 6.77 4.16 1.24
C ALA A 137 7.82 5.20 1.68
N LEU A 138 8.69 5.62 0.76
CA LEU A 138 9.69 6.67 1.00
C LEU A 138 9.04 8.03 1.25
N SER A 139 8.02 8.40 0.47
CA SER A 139 7.29 9.66 0.64
C SER A 139 6.67 9.78 2.04
N ILE A 140 6.09 8.69 2.55
CA ILE A 140 5.48 8.65 3.89
C ILE A 140 6.56 8.88 4.96
N LEU A 141 7.73 8.26 4.80
CA LEU A 141 8.86 8.45 5.71
C LEU A 141 9.36 9.91 5.71
N LEU A 142 9.38 10.57 4.55
CA LEU A 142 9.75 11.97 4.44
C LEU A 142 8.68 12.90 5.07
N ILE A 143 7.39 12.62 4.84
CA ILE A 143 6.27 13.34 5.46
C ILE A 143 6.34 13.20 6.98
N GLU A 144 6.52 11.98 7.49
CA GLU A 144 6.62 11.71 8.92
C GLU A 144 7.77 12.52 9.56
N ARG A 145 8.96 12.53 8.94
CA ARG A 145 10.10 13.33 9.39
C ARG A 145 9.81 14.83 9.35
N GLY A 146 9.15 15.30 8.30
CA GLY A 146 8.77 16.71 8.14
C GLY A 146 7.77 17.17 9.20
N VAL A 147 6.75 16.36 9.50
CA VAL A 147 5.75 16.68 10.53
C VAL A 147 6.40 16.70 11.92
N ARG A 148 7.22 15.70 12.26
CA ARG A 148 7.93 15.67 13.55
C ARG A 148 8.80 16.91 13.77
N ARG A 149 9.50 17.35 12.72
CA ARG A 149 10.31 18.57 12.78
C ARG A 149 9.46 19.83 13.02
N LYS A 150 8.35 19.98 12.30
CA LYS A 150 7.44 21.14 12.47
C LYS A 150 6.79 21.20 13.85
N LEU A 151 6.45 20.05 14.43
CA LEU A 151 5.92 19.97 15.80
C LEU A 151 6.95 20.48 16.81
N ALA A 152 8.20 20.02 16.71
CA ALA A 152 9.28 20.50 17.57
C ALA A 152 9.53 22.01 17.46
N GLU A 153 9.45 22.57 16.24
CA GLU A 153 9.56 24.03 16.01
C GLU A 153 8.40 24.80 16.67
N THR A 154 7.18 24.27 16.62
CA THR A 154 5.98 24.95 17.17
C THR A 154 5.94 24.87 18.70
N GLU A 155 6.25 23.71 19.28
CA GLU A 155 6.33 23.52 20.74
C GLU A 155 7.48 24.33 21.37
N GLY A 156 8.57 24.54 20.63
CA GLY A 156 9.66 25.43 21.04
C GLY A 156 9.25 26.89 21.14
N VAL A 157 8.42 27.38 20.21
CA VAL A 157 7.93 28.78 20.18
C VAL A 157 6.88 29.07 21.26
N THR A 158 6.22 28.03 21.82
CA THR A 158 5.16 28.24 22.83
C THR A 158 5.72 28.37 24.26
N ASN A 159 7.03 28.16 24.44
CA ASN A 159 7.71 28.21 25.74
C ASN A 159 8.57 29.48 25.93
N GLU A 160 8.49 30.45 25.00
CA GLU A 160 9.04 31.81 25.13
C GLU A 160 7.93 32.84 25.40
#